data_AF-A0A1I7WR17-F1
#
_entry.id   AF-A0A1I7WR17-F1
#
_cell.length_a   1.000
_cell.length_b   1.000
_cell.length_c   1.000
_cell.angle_alpha   90.00
_cell.angle_beta   90.00
_cell.angle_gamma   90.00
#
_symmetry.space_group_name_H-M   'P 1'
#
loop_
_entity.id
_entity.type
_entity.pdbx_description
1 polymer ?
#
loop_
_entity_poly.entity_id
_entity_poly.type
_entity_poly.pdbx_seq_one_letter_code
_entity_poly.pdbx_strand_id
1 'polypeptide(L)'
;MSVVMLLIGAGDTVLKLNIGGMSFRIRMTSLFSRTEGERLVCLAQLDHDRRVNASDAFLMDSEEYYFERSSFLFDAIFKYYATGQLHRPLDICPQEFANELTFWKIPDKVMSSCCWRGYNQL
;
A
#
# COMPACT_ATOMS: atom_id res chain seq x y z
N MET A 1 -19.62 -7.94 -14.35
CA MET A 1 -20.16 -8.21 -12.99
C MET A 1 -19.14 -7.68 -12.01
N SER A 2 -19.52 -6.69 -11.19
CA SER A 2 -18.55 -5.85 -10.46
C SER A 2 -17.86 -6.67 -9.35
N VAL A 3 -16.54 -6.49 -9.22
CA VAL A 3 -15.66 -7.13 -8.21
C VAL A 3 -16.23 -7.02 -6.78
N VAL A 4 -17.03 -5.98 -6.55
CA VAL A 4 -17.77 -5.70 -5.31
C VAL A 4 -18.67 -6.86 -4.85
N MET A 5 -19.26 -7.64 -5.75
CA MET A 5 -20.22 -8.69 -5.37
C MET A 5 -19.56 -9.99 -4.90
N LEU A 6 -18.27 -10.21 -5.22
CA LEU A 6 -17.50 -11.37 -4.75
C LEU A 6 -16.98 -11.21 -3.30
N LEU A 7 -16.90 -9.99 -2.80
CA LEU A 7 -16.35 -9.69 -1.46
C LEU A 7 -17.31 -10.01 -0.31
N ILE A 8 -18.60 -10.21 -0.58
CA ILE A 8 -19.61 -10.45 0.47
C ILE A 8 -19.53 -11.90 1.02
N GLY A 9 -18.86 -12.82 0.30
CA GLY A 9 -18.82 -14.26 0.65
C GLY A 9 -17.48 -14.82 1.12
N ALA A 10 -16.36 -14.09 0.98
CA ALA A 10 -15.05 -14.55 1.44
C ALA A 10 -14.76 -13.93 2.82
N GLY A 11 -14.46 -14.76 3.82
CA GLY A 11 -13.96 -14.27 5.12
C GLY A 11 -12.82 -13.26 4.92
N ASP A 12 -12.71 -12.30 5.83
CA ASP A 12 -11.86 -11.11 5.67
C ASP A 12 -10.39 -11.49 5.43
N THR A 13 -10.04 -11.63 4.16
CA THR A 13 -8.77 -12.17 3.71
C THR A 13 -7.72 -11.07 3.84
N VAL A 14 -6.52 -11.42 4.26
CA VAL A 14 -5.41 -10.47 4.41
C VAL A 14 -4.34 -10.72 3.36
N LEU A 15 -3.81 -9.65 2.80
CA LEU A 15 -2.57 -9.66 2.04
C LEU A 15 -1.40 -9.50 3.03
N LYS A 16 -0.49 -10.48 3.01
CA LYS A 16 0.72 -10.48 3.84
C LYS A 16 1.87 -9.87 3.04
N LEU A 17 2.48 -8.83 3.57
CA LEU A 17 3.56 -8.08 2.94
C LEU A 17 4.76 -8.07 3.87
N ASN A 18 5.96 -8.08 3.30
CA ASN A 18 7.18 -7.78 4.02
C ASN A 18 7.84 -6.57 3.36
N ILE A 19 7.98 -5.47 4.09
CA ILE A 19 8.54 -4.23 3.56
C ILE A 19 9.86 -3.97 4.29
N GLY A 20 10.99 -4.09 3.60
CA GLY A 20 12.31 -3.85 4.20
C GLY A 20 12.58 -4.69 5.46
N GLY A 21 12.05 -5.91 5.53
CA GLY A 21 12.18 -6.82 6.67
C GLY A 21 11.03 -6.77 7.69
N MET A 22 10.12 -5.79 7.59
CA MET A 22 8.99 -5.65 8.53
C MET A 22 7.70 -6.22 7.94
N SER A 23 7.02 -7.08 8.70
CA SER A 23 5.75 -7.69 8.32
C SER A 23 4.56 -6.72 8.44
N PHE A 24 3.74 -6.66 7.40
CA PHE A 24 2.46 -5.94 7.36
C PHE A 24 1.34 -6.87 6.90
N ARG A 25 0.14 -6.68 7.44
CA ARG A 25 -1.08 -7.42 7.05
C ARG A 25 -2.19 -6.44 6.75
N ILE A 26 -2.67 -6.43 5.51
CA ILE A 26 -3.73 -5.50 5.07
C ILE A 26 -4.94 -6.31 4.65
N ARG A 27 -6.12 -5.93 5.16
CA ARG A 27 -7.38 -6.54 4.74
C ARG A 27 -7.64 -6.24 3.26
N MET A 28 -8.10 -7.23 2.51
CA MET A 28 -8.48 -7.06 1.11
C MET A 28 -9.57 -5.99 0.97
N THR A 29 -10.50 -5.93 1.91
CA THR A 29 -11.56 -4.91 1.99
C THR A 29 -11.00 -3.48 2.07
N SER A 30 -9.95 -3.26 2.87
CA SER A 30 -9.25 -1.97 2.97
C SER A 30 -8.59 -1.58 1.64
N LEU A 31 -7.92 -2.53 0.97
CA LEU A 31 -7.31 -2.30 -0.34
C LEU A 31 -8.35 -1.93 -1.40
N PHE A 32 -9.41 -2.74 -1.54
CA PHE A 32 -10.45 -2.51 -2.55
C PHE A 32 -11.34 -1.28 -2.28
N SER A 33 -11.21 -0.67 -1.11
CA SER A 33 -11.82 0.63 -0.82
C SER A 33 -11.03 1.81 -1.40
N ARG A 34 -9.86 1.59 -2.02
CA ARG A 34 -8.98 2.60 -2.63
C ARG A 34 -9.05 2.60 -4.16
N THR A 35 -8.24 3.42 -4.81
CA THR A 35 -8.27 3.58 -6.28
C THR A 35 -7.70 2.34 -6.97
N GLU A 36 -8.37 1.84 -8.01
CA GLU A 36 -8.01 0.60 -8.70
C GLU A 36 -6.56 0.57 -9.26
N GLY A 37 -6.03 1.73 -9.65
CA GLY A 37 -4.67 1.85 -10.21
C GLY A 37 -3.53 1.85 -9.19
N GLU A 38 -3.83 1.87 -7.90
CA GLU A 38 -2.82 1.84 -6.85
C GLU A 38 -2.14 0.46 -6.78
N ARG A 39 -0.84 0.42 -6.46
CA ARG A 39 -0.02 -0.81 -6.58
C ARG A 39 -0.58 -1.96 -5.76
N LEU A 40 -0.94 -1.73 -4.49
CA LEU A 40 -1.44 -2.81 -3.62
C LEU A 40 -2.87 -3.24 -3.98
N VAL A 41 -3.66 -2.37 -4.60
CA VAL A 41 -4.99 -2.72 -5.13
C VAL A 41 -4.84 -3.63 -6.33
N CYS A 42 -3.96 -3.28 -7.28
CA CYS A 42 -3.59 -4.15 -8.39
C CYS A 42 -3.04 -5.49 -7.89
N LEU A 43 -2.10 -5.48 -6.95
CA LEU A 43 -1.49 -6.69 -6.37
C LEU A 43 -2.54 -7.62 -5.74
N ALA A 44 -3.53 -7.06 -5.04
CA ALA A 44 -4.62 -7.83 -4.43
C ALA A 44 -5.49 -8.58 -5.45
N GLN A 45 -5.59 -8.09 -6.69
CA GLN A 45 -6.37 -8.72 -7.77
C GLN A 45 -5.61 -9.85 -8.49
N LEU A 46 -4.29 -9.93 -8.32
CA LEU A 46 -3.46 -10.95 -8.96
C LEU A 46 -3.55 -12.29 -8.24
N ASP A 47 -3.31 -13.37 -8.98
CA ASP A 47 -3.03 -14.69 -8.40
C ASP A 47 -1.61 -14.76 -7.84
N HIS A 48 -1.29 -15.87 -7.16
CA HIS A 48 -0.01 -16.03 -6.46
C HIS A 48 1.20 -15.78 -7.37
N ASP A 49 1.28 -16.49 -8.50
CA ASP A 49 2.43 -16.41 -9.41
C ASP A 49 2.64 -14.98 -9.95
N ARG A 50 1.56 -14.28 -10.29
CA ARG A 50 1.65 -12.88 -10.74
C ARG A 50 2.02 -11.93 -9.61
N ARG A 51 1.59 -12.19 -8.37
CA ARG A 51 2.06 -11.40 -7.22
C ARG A 51 3.55 -11.59 -6.99
N VAL A 52 4.05 -12.84 -7.03
CA VAL A 52 5.49 -13.14 -6.89
C VAL A 52 6.29 -12.34 -7.90
N ASN A 53 5.88 -12.33 -9.18
CA ASN A 53 6.54 -11.57 -10.24
C ASN A 53 6.44 -10.04 -10.09
N ALA A 54 5.50 -9.54 -9.30
CA ALA A 54 5.28 -8.11 -9.06
C ALA A 54 5.95 -7.61 -7.76
N SER A 55 6.54 -8.52 -6.99
CA SER A 55 7.31 -8.26 -5.77
C SER A 55 8.79 -8.58 -5.98
N ASP A 56 9.65 -8.07 -5.10
CA ASP A 56 11.11 -8.29 -5.22
C ASP A 56 11.50 -9.71 -4.79
N ALA A 57 10.73 -10.32 -3.87
CA ALA A 57 10.81 -11.74 -3.52
C ALA A 57 9.50 -12.24 -2.89
N PHE A 58 9.41 -13.55 -2.67
CA PHE A 58 8.38 -14.16 -1.83
C PHE A 58 9.03 -14.94 -0.69
N LEU A 59 8.71 -14.58 0.55
CA LEU A 59 9.23 -15.22 1.74
C LEU A 59 8.36 -16.43 2.06
N MET A 60 8.83 -17.62 1.66
CA MET A 60 8.04 -18.86 1.75
C MET A 60 7.63 -19.20 3.19
N ASP A 61 8.53 -19.00 4.17
CA ASP A 61 8.29 -19.34 5.58
C ASP A 61 7.17 -18.51 6.22
N SER A 62 7.03 -17.23 5.83
CA SER A 62 6.02 -16.31 6.37
C SER A 62 4.82 -16.10 5.43
N GLU A 63 4.90 -16.63 4.21
CA GLU A 63 3.98 -16.40 3.10
C GLU A 63 3.80 -14.90 2.77
N GLU A 64 4.91 -14.15 2.73
CA GLU A 64 4.90 -12.71 2.53
C GLU A 64 5.48 -12.30 1.17
N TYR A 65 4.82 -11.36 0.50
CA TYR A 65 5.38 -10.68 -0.67
C TYR A 65 6.34 -9.58 -0.21
N TYR A 66 7.61 -9.71 -0.57
CA TYR A 66 8.68 -8.82 -0.14
C TYR A 66 8.85 -7.64 -1.10
N PHE A 67 9.02 -6.45 -0.54
CA PHE A 67 9.41 -5.24 -1.24
C PHE A 67 10.63 -4.61 -0.56
N GLU A 68 11.68 -4.33 -1.34
CA GLU A 68 12.91 -3.67 -0.89
C GLU A 68 12.69 -2.15 -0.74
N ARG A 69 11.81 -1.78 0.19
CA ARG A 69 11.42 -0.39 0.49
C ARG A 69 11.54 -0.11 1.99
N SER A 70 11.49 1.17 2.35
CA SER A 70 11.54 1.61 3.74
C SER A 70 10.25 1.25 4.50
N SER A 71 10.34 0.35 5.48
CA SER A 71 9.23 0.03 6.39
C SER A 71 8.74 1.25 7.16
N PHE A 72 9.67 2.14 7.53
CA PHE A 72 9.37 3.37 8.25
C PHE A 72 8.44 4.29 7.45
N LEU A 73 8.73 4.50 6.16
CA LEU A 73 7.87 5.31 5.29
C LEU A 73 6.58 4.58 4.92
N PHE A 74 6.66 3.25 4.77
CA PHE A 74 5.49 2.42 4.47
C PHE A 74 4.43 2.45 5.56
N ASP A 75 4.77 2.72 6.83
CA ASP A 75 3.77 2.87 7.90
C ASP A 75 2.68 3.92 7.55
N ALA A 76 3.07 5.05 6.95
CA ALA A 76 2.13 6.07 6.48
C ALA A 76 1.27 5.56 5.31
N ILE A 77 1.85 4.76 4.40
CA ILE A 77 1.16 4.14 3.28
C ILE A 77 0.15 3.09 3.76
N PHE A 78 0.55 2.26 4.73
CA PHE A 78 -0.30 1.29 5.40
C PHE A 78 -1.50 1.96 6.08
N LYS A 79 -1.25 3.03 6.85
CA LYS A 79 -2.30 3.82 7.50
C LYS A 79 -3.27 4.43 6.48
N TYR A 80 -2.79 4.87 5.33
CA TYR A 80 -3.64 5.32 4.23
C TYR A 80 -4.57 4.21 3.73
N TYR A 81 -4.07 2.99 3.49
CA TYR A 81 -4.94 1.88 3.11
C TYR A 81 -5.97 1.53 4.18
N ALA A 82 -5.60 1.61 5.45
CA ALA A 82 -6.49 1.29 6.57
C ALA A 82 -7.58 2.35 6.81
N THR A 83 -7.25 3.63 6.68
CA THR A 83 -8.11 4.75 7.10
C THR A 83 -8.69 5.56 5.94
N GLY A 84 -8.07 5.45 4.77
CA GLY A 84 -8.32 6.30 3.62
C GLY A 84 -7.74 7.72 3.71
N GLN A 85 -7.03 8.06 4.79
CA GLN A 85 -6.38 9.35 4.97
C GLN A 85 -4.87 9.22 4.83
N LEU A 86 -4.28 9.96 3.89
CA LEU A 86 -2.84 9.98 3.71
C LEU A 86 -2.25 11.11 4.56
N HIS A 87 -1.35 10.72 5.47
CA HIS A 87 -0.60 11.63 6.33
C HIS A 87 0.89 11.43 6.11
N ARG A 88 1.62 12.52 5.84
CA ARG A 88 3.08 12.52 5.66
C ARG A 88 3.76 12.67 7.03
N PRO A 89 4.77 11.84 7.36
CA PRO A 89 5.64 12.10 8.53
C PRO A 89 6.37 13.45 8.39
N LEU A 90 6.33 14.27 9.44
CA LEU A 90 6.85 15.66 9.40
C LEU A 90 8.38 15.72 9.40
N ASP A 91 9.01 14.71 9.98
CA ASP A 91 10.46 14.51 10.12
C ASP A 91 11.13 13.95 8.86
N ILE A 92 10.34 13.61 7.84
CA ILE A 92 10.82 13.07 6.57
C ILE A 92 10.91 14.14 5.50
N CYS A 93 11.89 14.01 4.61
CA CYS A 93 12.01 14.87 3.44
C CYS A 93 10.78 14.72 2.53
N PRO A 94 10.11 15.82 2.11
CA PRO A 94 8.95 15.74 1.21
C PRO A 94 9.21 14.92 -0.06
N GLN A 95 10.39 15.07 -0.66
CA GLN A 95 10.76 14.34 -1.89
C GLN A 95 10.90 12.83 -1.64
N GLU A 96 11.44 12.44 -0.49
CA GLU A 96 11.58 11.04 -0.12
C GLU A 96 10.21 10.37 0.02
N PHE A 97 9.25 11.06 0.65
CA PHE A 97 7.88 10.57 0.72
C PHE A 97 7.17 10.56 -0.65
N ALA A 98 7.40 11.58 -1.50
CA ALA A 98 6.86 11.61 -2.86
C ALA A 98 7.36 10.43 -3.72
N ASN A 99 8.60 10.00 -3.52
CA ASN A 99 9.15 8.81 -4.18
C ASN A 99 8.42 7.54 -3.75
N GLU A 100 8.06 7.41 -2.46
CA GLU A 100 7.22 6.31 -1.98
C GLU A 100 5.81 6.37 -2.59
N LEU A 101 5.15 7.53 -2.60
CA LEU A 101 3.82 7.67 -3.22
C LEU A 101 3.86 7.27 -4.70
N THR A 102 4.90 7.68 -5.42
CA THR A 102 5.13 7.29 -6.81
C THR A 102 5.28 5.77 -6.95
N PHE A 103 6.10 5.15 -6.09
CA PHE A 103 6.29 3.70 -6.11
C PHE A 103 4.97 2.95 -5.86
N TRP A 104 4.23 3.32 -4.81
CA TRP A 104 2.96 2.72 -4.44
C TRP A 104 1.79 3.14 -5.34
N LYS A 105 2.02 4.06 -6.29
CA LYS A 105 1.04 4.63 -7.21
C LYS A 105 -0.14 5.30 -6.50
N ILE A 106 0.13 5.91 -5.35
CA ILE A 106 -0.87 6.67 -4.58
C ILE A 106 -0.83 8.12 -5.05
N PRO A 107 -1.94 8.68 -5.54
CA PRO A 107 -1.98 10.08 -5.97
C PRO A 107 -1.76 11.00 -4.77
N ASP A 108 -0.80 11.91 -4.86
CA ASP A 108 -0.53 12.93 -3.84
C ASP A 108 -1.74 13.81 -3.47
N LYS A 109 -2.66 14.02 -4.42
CA LYS A 109 -3.93 14.74 -4.18
C LYS A 109 -4.81 14.14 -3.06
N VAL A 110 -4.57 12.89 -2.64
CA VAL A 110 -5.29 12.27 -1.50
C VAL A 110 -4.66 12.64 -0.15
N MET A 111 -3.56 13.38 -0.15
CA MET A 111 -2.89 13.87 1.05
C MET A 111 -3.82 14.79 1.85
N SER A 112 -3.90 14.53 3.16
CA SER A 112 -4.72 15.31 4.08
C SER A 112 -4.19 16.73 4.22
N SER A 113 -5.08 17.72 4.32
CA SER A 113 -4.75 19.17 4.34
C SER A 113 -3.69 19.55 5.37
N CYS A 114 -3.64 18.88 6.53
CA CYS A 114 -2.64 19.09 7.57
C CYS A 114 -1.19 18.80 7.13
N CYS A 115 -0.99 18.00 6.08
CA CYS A 115 0.33 17.56 5.61
C CYS A 115 0.84 18.33 4.37
N TRP A 116 0.05 19.24 3.80
CA TRP A 116 0.40 19.98 2.58
C TRP A 116 1.52 21.02 2.78
N ARG A 117 1.73 21.52 4.00
CA ARG A 117 2.80 22.50 4.28
C ARG A 117 4.18 21.87 4.05
N GLY A 118 4.99 22.49 3.20
CA GLY A 118 6.32 22.02 2.81
C GLY A 118 6.31 20.93 1.72
N TYR A 119 5.18 20.27 1.44
CA TYR A 119 5.05 19.32 0.34
C TYR A 119 4.89 20.04 -1.01
N ASN A 120 4.07 21.09 -1.05
CA ASN A 120 3.81 21.90 -2.25
C ASN A 120 4.93 22.81 -2.74
N GLN A 121 6.08 22.75 -2.08
CA GLN A 121 7.24 23.56 -2.44
C GLN A 121 8.25 22.76 -3.27
N LEU A 122 7.94 21.50 -3.56
CA LEU A 122 8.58 20.65 -4.57
C LEU A 122 8.06 21.01 -5.97
#